data_AF-A0A538KI96-F1
#
_entry.id   AF-A0A538KI96-F1
#
_cell.length_a   1.000
_cell.length_b   1.000
_cell.length_c   1.000
_cell.angle_alpha   90.00
_cell.angle_beta   90.00
_cell.angle_gamma   90.00
#
_symmetry.space_group_name_H-M   'P 1'
#
loop_
_entity.id
_entity.type
_entity.pdbx_description
1 polymer ?
#
loop_
_entity_poly.entity_id
_entity_poly.type
_entity_poly.pdbx_seq_one_letter_code
_entity_poly.pdbx_strand_id
1 'polypeptide(L)'
;MALFRRRDPNAPRIPRKDRRGASPVTVGLVLLGVLVVVTYLGFTKHIPFTHGFQVKAVFNTANSLRPNSPVRIAGVNVGKVKKIERYGDSDASVVTMEVTDAGLPIHKDATMKVRPRIFLEGNFFVDLQPGTPSTPTISSGDTIPMTQTSAPVQFGDLLTTLQTDDRHNLQEVIRGYGGALTRKPDARDDRTADPDVRGKTAAQSLNLAAKYGKQAFRGAAIVNDATLGTEP
;
A
#
# COMPACT_ATOMS: atom_id res chain seq x y z
N MET A 1 -31.39 -45.94 -79.16
CA MET A 1 -30.65 -47.14 -78.73
C MET A 1 -30.25 -46.94 -77.26
N ALA A 2 -31.13 -47.32 -76.33
CA ALA A 2 -30.95 -47.09 -74.89
C ALA A 2 -30.84 -48.44 -74.18
N LEU A 3 -29.65 -48.74 -73.67
CA LEU A 3 -29.36 -49.98 -72.95
C LEU A 3 -29.99 -49.93 -71.56
N PHE A 4 -31.09 -50.68 -71.37
CA PHE A 4 -31.65 -50.95 -70.04
C PHE A 4 -30.71 -51.88 -69.28
N ARG A 5 -29.91 -51.31 -68.37
CA ARG A 5 -29.07 -52.04 -67.43
C ARG A 5 -29.97 -52.75 -66.42
N ARG A 6 -30.01 -54.09 -66.46
CA ARG A 6 -30.72 -54.91 -65.46
C ARG A 6 -30.18 -54.58 -64.06
N ARG A 7 -31.10 -54.29 -63.14
CA ARG A 7 -30.82 -54.01 -61.74
C ARG A 7 -30.65 -55.34 -61.01
N ASP A 8 -29.47 -55.60 -60.46
CA ASP A 8 -29.18 -56.84 -59.75
C ASP A 8 -30.06 -56.97 -58.48
N PRO A 9 -30.83 -58.07 -58.34
CA PRO A 9 -31.67 -58.29 -57.17
C PRO A 9 -30.87 -58.69 -55.91
N ASN A 10 -29.58 -59.00 -56.04
CA ASN A 10 -28.70 -59.48 -54.96
C ASN A 10 -27.64 -58.46 -54.51
N ALA A 11 -27.83 -57.17 -54.78
CA ALA A 11 -26.92 -56.16 -54.23
C ALA A 11 -26.97 -56.18 -52.68
N PRO A 12 -25.83 -56.28 -51.97
CA PRO A 12 -25.81 -56.30 -50.51
C PRO A 12 -26.46 -55.03 -49.97
N ARG A 13 -27.49 -55.22 -49.16
CA ARG A 13 -28.19 -54.10 -48.49
C ARG A 13 -27.22 -53.46 -47.52
N ILE A 14 -26.71 -52.28 -47.87
CA ILE A 14 -25.88 -51.48 -46.97
C ILE A 14 -26.71 -51.23 -45.70
N PRO A 15 -26.29 -51.69 -44.51
CA PRO A 15 -27.05 -51.43 -43.30
C PRO A 15 -27.03 -49.92 -43.05
N ARG A 16 -28.19 -49.27 -43.19
CA ARG A 16 -28.37 -47.89 -42.73
C ARG A 16 -28.12 -47.91 -41.23
N LYS A 17 -27.02 -47.30 -40.79
CA LYS A 17 -26.75 -47.04 -39.38
C LYS A 17 -27.92 -46.20 -38.86
N ASP A 18 -28.83 -46.84 -38.13
CA ASP A 18 -29.90 -46.15 -37.41
C ASP A 18 -29.24 -45.14 -36.48
N ARG A 19 -29.25 -43.88 -36.90
CA ARG A 19 -28.99 -42.76 -36.02
C ARG A 19 -30.22 -42.68 -35.11
N ARG A 20 -30.28 -43.54 -34.09
CA ARG A 20 -31.13 -43.28 -32.92
C ARG A 20 -30.70 -41.90 -32.44
N GLY A 21 -31.52 -40.89 -32.70
CA GLY A 21 -31.31 -39.54 -32.18
C GLY A 21 -31.12 -39.64 -30.67
N ALA A 22 -30.28 -38.78 -30.11
CA ALA A 22 -30.07 -38.74 -28.67
C ALA A 22 -31.43 -38.73 -27.95
N SER A 23 -31.58 -39.57 -26.93
CA SER A 23 -32.87 -39.68 -26.24
C SER A 23 -33.27 -38.30 -25.68
N PRO A 24 -34.58 -37.95 -25.62
CA PRO A 24 -35.03 -36.66 -25.10
C PRO A 24 -34.47 -36.36 -23.70
N VAL A 25 -34.28 -37.40 -22.90
CA VAL A 25 -33.69 -37.33 -21.55
C VAL A 25 -32.21 -36.96 -21.62
N THR A 26 -31.44 -37.55 -22.54
CA THR A 26 -30.03 -37.20 -22.76
C THR A 26 -29.89 -35.75 -23.23
N VAL A 27 -30.77 -35.30 -24.14
CA VAL A 27 -30.79 -33.91 -24.61
C VAL A 27 -31.12 -32.97 -23.46
N GLY A 28 -32.12 -33.29 -22.63
CA GLY A 28 -32.49 -32.51 -21.45
C GLY A 28 -31.36 -32.41 -20.43
N LEU A 29 -30.67 -33.51 -20.13
CA LEU A 29 -29.51 -33.54 -19.22
C LEU A 29 -28.34 -32.70 -19.74
N VAL A 30 -28.07 -32.76 -21.05
CA VAL A 30 -27.03 -31.93 -21.67
C VAL A 30 -27.40 -30.45 -21.60
N LEU A 31 -28.66 -30.09 -21.90
CA LEU A 31 -29.15 -28.71 -21.82
C LEU A 31 -29.05 -28.17 -20.40
N LEU A 32 -29.44 -28.97 -19.41
CA LEU A 32 -29.37 -28.61 -17.99
C LEU A 32 -27.91 -28.46 -17.54
N GLY A 33 -27.03 -29.36 -17.98
CA GLY A 33 -25.58 -29.25 -17.75
C GLY A 33 -24.98 -27.97 -18.34
N VAL A 34 -25.33 -27.62 -19.58
CA VAL A 34 -24.90 -26.37 -20.21
C VAL A 34 -25.43 -25.16 -19.44
N LEU A 35 -26.69 -25.17 -19.01
CA LEU A 35 -27.30 -24.07 -18.28
C LEU A 35 -26.64 -23.85 -16.91
N VAL A 36 -26.28 -24.93 -16.21
CA VAL A 36 -25.50 -24.87 -14.97
C VAL A 36 -24.12 -24.28 -15.24
N VAL A 37 -23.42 -24.71 -16.28
CA VAL A 37 -22.08 -24.19 -16.64
C VAL A 37 -22.15 -22.71 -17.02
N VAL A 38 -23.13 -22.29 -17.82
CA VAL A 38 -23.33 -20.89 -18.22
C VAL A 38 -23.66 -20.02 -17.00
N THR A 39 -24.54 -20.49 -16.12
CA THR A 39 -24.91 -19.77 -14.89
C THR A 39 -23.70 -19.64 -13.96
N TYR A 40 -22.94 -20.73 -13.79
CA TYR A 40 -21.72 -20.76 -12.99
C TYR A 40 -20.69 -19.77 -13.53
N LEU A 41 -20.39 -19.82 -14.83
CA LEU A 41 -19.43 -18.90 -15.47
C LEU A 41 -19.90 -17.44 -15.40
N GLY A 42 -21.20 -17.19 -15.56
CA GLY A 42 -21.79 -15.85 -15.44
C GLY A 42 -21.65 -15.27 -14.03
N PHE A 43 -21.82 -16.08 -12.99
CA PHE A 43 -21.67 -15.65 -11.60
C PHE A 43 -20.21 -15.51 -11.16
N THR A 44 -19.34 -16.44 -11.55
CA THR A 44 -17.93 -16.42 -11.11
C THR A 44 -17.12 -15.34 -11.84
N LYS A 45 -17.58 -14.84 -13.01
CA LYS A 45 -16.82 -13.93 -13.90
C LYS A 45 -15.36 -14.38 -14.15
N HIS A 46 -15.06 -15.66 -13.89
CA HIS A 46 -13.78 -16.28 -14.19
C HIS A 46 -13.92 -16.84 -15.60
N ILE A 47 -13.42 -16.10 -16.57
CA ILE A 47 -13.21 -16.64 -17.91
C ILE A 47 -11.88 -17.40 -17.82
N PRO A 48 -11.88 -18.75 -17.94
CA PRO A 48 -10.69 -19.57 -17.74
C PRO A 48 -9.54 -19.33 -18.74
N PHE A 49 -9.72 -18.44 -19.73
CA PHE A 49 -8.77 -18.23 -20.83
C PHE A 49 -8.36 -16.77 -21.08
N THR A 50 -8.80 -15.80 -20.26
CA THR A 50 -8.28 -14.42 -20.36
C THR A 50 -7.00 -14.33 -19.55
N HIS A 51 -5.85 -14.41 -20.23
CA HIS A 51 -4.54 -14.21 -19.64
C HIS A 51 -4.33 -12.70 -19.51
N GLY A 52 -4.89 -12.08 -18.46
CA GLY A 52 -4.60 -10.68 -18.16
C GLY A 52 -3.10 -10.49 -17.93
N PHE A 53 -2.57 -9.32 -18.28
CA PHE A 53 -1.16 -8.99 -18.10
C PHE A 53 -0.82 -9.07 -16.61
N GLN A 54 0.11 -9.96 -16.23
CA GLN A 54 0.48 -10.12 -14.83
C GLN A 54 1.67 -9.22 -14.50
N VAL A 55 1.61 -8.54 -13.36
CA VAL A 55 2.73 -7.77 -12.83
C VAL A 55 2.89 -8.07 -11.35
N LYS A 56 4.14 -8.28 -10.92
CA LYS A 56 4.48 -8.46 -9.51
C LYS A 56 5.07 -7.18 -8.97
N ALA A 57 4.81 -6.87 -7.71
CA ALA A 57 5.45 -5.74 -7.03
C ALA A 57 5.80 -6.13 -5.60
N VAL A 58 6.98 -5.74 -5.16
CA VAL A 58 7.46 -6.00 -3.80
C VAL A 58 7.18 -4.78 -2.95
N PHE A 59 6.30 -4.88 -1.96
CA PHE A 59 6.04 -3.80 -1.00
C PHE A 59 6.75 -4.07 0.33
N ASN A 60 7.12 -3.01 1.06
CA ASN A 60 7.65 -3.12 2.42
C ASN A 60 6.63 -3.75 3.40
N THR A 61 5.34 -3.46 3.22
CA THR A 61 4.23 -4.13 3.90
C THR A 61 3.01 -4.14 2.98
N ALA A 62 2.32 -5.27 2.89
CA ALA A 62 1.06 -5.40 2.15
C ALA A 62 -0.10 -5.81 3.04
N ASN A 63 0.02 -5.68 4.37
CA ASN A 63 -1.01 -6.09 5.34
C ASN A 63 -2.37 -5.41 5.11
N SER A 64 -2.35 -4.25 4.45
CA SER A 64 -3.54 -3.46 4.13
C SER A 64 -4.26 -3.93 2.86
N LEU A 65 -3.61 -4.73 2.00
CA LEU A 65 -4.20 -5.24 0.75
C LEU A 65 -4.91 -6.58 0.98
N ARG A 66 -5.95 -6.84 0.18
CA ARG A 66 -6.65 -8.12 0.16
C ARG A 66 -6.67 -8.70 -1.26
N PRO A 67 -6.84 -10.01 -1.43
CA PRO A 67 -7.19 -10.57 -2.73
C PRO A 67 -8.41 -9.86 -3.30
N ASN A 68 -8.38 -9.56 -4.60
CA ASN A 68 -9.34 -8.72 -5.33
C ASN A 68 -9.33 -7.21 -4.99
N SER A 69 -8.37 -6.71 -4.21
CA SER A 69 -8.15 -5.26 -4.10
C SER A 69 -7.94 -4.67 -5.51
N PRO A 70 -8.59 -3.54 -5.83
CA PRO A 70 -8.50 -2.97 -7.17
C PRO A 70 -7.12 -2.35 -7.43
N VAL A 71 -6.67 -2.44 -8.67
CA VAL A 71 -5.51 -1.72 -9.19
C VAL A 71 -6.04 -0.59 -10.07
N ARG A 72 -5.56 0.63 -9.85
CA ARG A 72 -6.05 1.84 -10.51
C ARG A 72 -4.94 2.63 -11.16
N ILE A 73 -5.23 3.26 -12.30
CA ILE A 73 -4.43 4.32 -12.88
C ILE A 73 -5.30 5.56 -12.90
N ALA A 74 -4.82 6.66 -12.30
CA ALA A 74 -5.55 7.93 -12.25
C ALA A 74 -7.01 7.77 -11.76
N GLY A 75 -7.25 6.85 -10.81
CA GLY A 75 -8.59 6.57 -10.26
C GLY A 75 -9.46 5.58 -11.04
N VAL A 76 -9.07 5.19 -12.25
CA VAL A 76 -9.80 4.21 -13.07
C VAL A 76 -9.34 2.80 -12.73
N ASN A 77 -10.27 1.87 -12.50
CA ASN A 77 -9.95 0.46 -12.25
C ASN A 77 -9.41 -0.20 -13.53
N VAL A 78 -8.15 -0.62 -13.49
CA VAL A 78 -7.44 -1.27 -14.60
C VAL A 78 -7.00 -2.69 -14.27
N GLY A 79 -7.26 -3.17 -13.06
CA GLY A 79 -6.82 -4.49 -12.65
C GLY A 79 -7.25 -4.86 -11.24
N LYS A 80 -6.73 -5.99 -10.77
CA LYS A 80 -7.00 -6.53 -9.43
C LYS A 80 -5.82 -7.32 -8.89
N VAL A 81 -5.66 -7.30 -7.56
CA VAL A 81 -4.71 -8.14 -6.84
C VAL A 81 -5.19 -9.60 -6.89
N LYS A 82 -4.32 -10.50 -7.35
CA LYS A 82 -4.57 -11.95 -7.40
C LYS A 82 -4.09 -12.66 -6.16
N LYS A 83 -2.86 -12.34 -5.74
CA LYS A 83 -2.16 -13.07 -4.69
C LYS A 83 -1.23 -12.14 -3.93
N ILE A 84 -1.11 -12.37 -2.63
CA ILE A 84 -0.20 -11.67 -1.74
C ILE A 84 0.59 -12.74 -1.02
N GLU A 85 1.92 -12.67 -1.10
CA GLU A 85 2.84 -13.63 -0.50
C GLU A 85 3.92 -12.89 0.27
N ARG A 86 4.46 -13.51 1.32
CA ARG A 86 5.61 -12.95 2.04
C ARG A 86 6.85 -13.04 1.17
N TYR A 87 7.69 -12.01 1.17
CA TYR A 87 8.94 -11.98 0.44
C TYR A 87 10.07 -12.55 1.31
N GLY A 88 10.36 -13.84 1.14
CA GLY A 88 11.33 -14.57 1.96
C GLY A 88 10.96 -14.51 3.45
N ASP A 89 11.97 -14.29 4.31
CA ASP A 89 11.78 -14.17 5.76
C ASP A 89 11.52 -12.72 6.23
N SER A 90 11.60 -11.74 5.33
CA SER A 90 11.38 -10.33 5.63
C SER A 90 9.90 -9.97 5.80
N ASP A 91 9.60 -8.81 6.38
CA ASP A 91 8.23 -8.27 6.45
C ASP A 91 7.70 -7.75 5.11
N ALA A 92 8.55 -7.71 4.08
CA ALA A 92 8.13 -7.37 2.74
C ALA A 92 7.17 -8.42 2.16
N SER A 93 6.35 -7.98 1.21
CA SER A 93 5.33 -8.81 0.57
C SER A 93 5.37 -8.66 -0.94
N VAL A 94 5.32 -9.78 -1.65
CA VAL A 94 5.14 -9.83 -3.10
C VAL A 94 3.66 -9.84 -3.40
N VAL A 95 3.20 -8.83 -4.12
CA VAL A 95 1.81 -8.71 -4.58
C VAL A 95 1.78 -9.03 -6.07
N THR A 96 1.06 -10.08 -6.43
CA THR A 96 0.79 -10.43 -7.84
C THR A 96 -0.52 -9.79 -8.25
N MET A 97 -0.48 -8.99 -9.31
CA MET A 97 -1.62 -8.26 -9.86
C MET A 97 -1.89 -8.69 -11.30
N GLU A 98 -3.16 -8.68 -11.66
CA GLU A 98 -3.63 -8.85 -13.03
C GLU A 98 -4.14 -7.49 -13.53
N VAL A 99 -3.57 -7.00 -14.63
CA VAL A 99 -3.89 -5.74 -15.28
C VAL A 99 -4.55 -6.05 -16.64
N THR A 100 -5.58 -5.29 -16.99
CA THR A 100 -6.28 -5.38 -18.27
C THR A 100 -5.59 -4.50 -19.32
N ASP A 101 -5.96 -4.66 -20.59
CA ASP A 101 -5.39 -3.87 -21.69
C ASP A 101 -5.56 -2.35 -21.50
N ALA A 102 -6.57 -1.92 -20.73
CA ALA A 102 -6.80 -0.51 -20.39
C ALA A 102 -5.71 0.09 -19.49
N GLY A 103 -4.90 -0.74 -18.82
CA GLY A 103 -3.78 -0.30 -17.99
C GLY A 103 -2.41 -0.43 -18.64
N LEU A 104 -2.36 -0.86 -19.91
CA LEU A 104 -1.13 -1.00 -20.68
C LEU A 104 -0.90 0.22 -21.59
N PRO A 105 0.36 0.53 -21.95
CA PRO A 105 1.60 -0.12 -21.53
C PRO A 105 2.06 0.28 -20.12
N ILE A 106 2.82 -0.61 -19.47
CA ILE A 106 3.54 -0.31 -18.22
C ILE A 106 5.03 -0.31 -18.52
N HIS A 107 5.74 0.70 -18.03
CA HIS A 107 7.16 0.92 -18.26
C HIS A 107 8.02 0.46 -17.06
N LYS A 108 9.32 0.25 -17.27
CA LYS A 108 10.26 -0.20 -16.21
C LYS A 108 10.46 0.79 -15.07
N ASP A 109 10.07 2.04 -15.25
CA ASP A 109 10.08 3.10 -14.25
C ASP A 109 8.68 3.33 -13.62
N ALA A 110 7.74 2.42 -13.87
CA ALA A 110 6.43 2.44 -13.24
C ALA A 110 6.56 2.42 -11.71
N THR A 111 5.69 3.16 -11.03
CA THR A 111 5.64 3.18 -9.57
C THR A 111 4.28 2.71 -9.08
N MET A 112 4.24 2.11 -7.90
CA MET A 112 3.00 1.61 -7.32
C MET A 112 2.87 2.04 -5.86
N LYS A 113 1.71 2.59 -5.51
CA LYS A 113 1.43 3.05 -4.16
C LYS A 113 0.18 2.40 -3.62
N VAL A 114 0.27 1.78 -2.45
CA VAL A 114 -0.93 1.33 -1.75
C VAL A 114 -1.61 2.56 -1.15
N ARG A 115 -2.91 2.73 -1.37
CA ARG A 115 -3.67 3.86 -0.84
C ARG A 115 -5.00 3.41 -0.26
N PRO A 116 -5.43 3.97 0.88
CA PRO A 116 -6.78 3.75 1.37
C PRO A 116 -7.78 4.43 0.43
N ARG A 117 -8.92 3.79 0.20
CA ARG A 117 -10.03 4.41 -0.53
C ARG A 117 -10.66 5.53 0.31
N ILE A 118 -10.88 5.23 1.57
CA ILE A 118 -11.36 6.14 2.61
C ILE A 118 -10.52 5.83 3.86
N PHE A 119 -10.06 6.85 4.56
CA PHE A 119 -9.13 6.70 5.71
C PHE A 119 -9.65 5.77 6.82
N LEU A 120 -10.97 5.61 6.97
CA LEU A 120 -11.59 4.88 8.08
C LEU A 120 -12.21 3.53 7.69
N GLU A 121 -12.23 3.18 6.40
CA GLU A 121 -12.92 1.97 5.92
C GLU A 121 -12.01 0.73 5.95
N GLY A 122 -10.70 0.92 5.98
CA GLY A 122 -9.73 -0.19 5.92
C GLY A 122 -9.65 -0.88 4.56
N ASN A 123 -10.31 -0.34 3.53
CA ASN A 123 -10.24 -0.82 2.16
C ASN A 123 -9.14 -0.11 1.37
N PHE A 124 -8.18 -0.87 0.88
CA PHE A 124 -7.02 -0.36 0.15
C PHE A 124 -7.02 -0.81 -1.32
N PHE A 125 -6.41 0.03 -2.14
CA PHE A 125 -6.20 -0.20 -3.57
C PHE A 125 -4.75 0.08 -3.92
N VAL A 126 -4.30 -0.45 -5.06
CA VAL A 126 -2.99 -0.14 -5.62
C VAL A 126 -3.16 0.96 -6.66
N ASP A 127 -2.50 2.09 -6.44
CA ASP A 127 -2.38 3.21 -7.36
C ASP A 127 -1.13 2.97 -8.23
N LEU A 128 -1.35 2.61 -9.49
CA LEU A 128 -0.33 2.33 -10.48
C LEU A 128 -0.06 3.60 -11.30
N GLN A 129 1.20 4.02 -11.33
CA GLN A 129 1.70 5.01 -12.26
C GLN A 129 2.44 4.26 -13.38
N PRO A 130 1.99 4.33 -14.65
CA PRO A 130 2.55 3.53 -15.75
C PRO A 130 4.02 3.78 -16.08
N GLY A 131 4.61 4.90 -15.62
CA GLY A 131 5.98 5.30 -15.94
C GLY A 131 6.07 6.23 -17.15
N THR A 132 7.27 6.40 -17.69
CA THR A 132 7.55 7.32 -18.81
C THR A 132 7.55 6.61 -20.17
N PRO A 133 6.96 7.20 -21.22
CA PRO A 133 6.90 6.59 -22.56
C PRO A 133 8.27 6.29 -23.19
N SER A 134 9.32 7.02 -22.79
CA SER A 134 10.69 6.83 -23.26
C SER A 134 11.38 5.60 -22.66
N THR A 135 10.85 5.05 -21.58
CA THR A 135 11.43 3.90 -20.89
C THR A 135 10.91 2.59 -21.50
N PRO A 136 11.71 1.52 -21.58
CA PRO A 136 11.23 0.23 -22.08
C PRO A 136 10.02 -0.29 -21.29
N THR A 137 9.10 -0.96 -21.99
CA THR A 137 7.95 -1.61 -21.36
C THR A 137 8.37 -2.86 -20.59
N ILE A 138 7.65 -3.18 -19.52
CA ILE A 138 7.80 -4.44 -18.81
C ILE A 138 7.10 -5.59 -19.55
N SER A 139 7.59 -6.81 -19.35
CA SER A 139 6.94 -8.03 -19.81
C SER A 139 5.95 -8.55 -18.77
N SER A 140 4.97 -9.33 -19.21
CA SER A 140 4.06 -10.00 -18.28
C SER A 140 4.85 -10.97 -17.38
N GLY A 141 4.66 -10.84 -16.07
CA GLY A 141 5.38 -11.59 -15.04
C GLY A 141 6.55 -10.83 -14.41
N ASP A 142 6.94 -9.68 -14.97
CA ASP A 142 8.01 -8.84 -14.43
C ASP A 142 7.66 -8.33 -13.02
N THR A 143 8.73 -8.06 -12.26
CA THR A 143 8.63 -7.62 -10.87
C THR A 143 9.12 -6.19 -10.72
N ILE A 144 8.24 -5.33 -10.20
CA ILE A 144 8.57 -3.98 -9.78
C ILE A 144 9.30 -4.04 -8.42
N PRO A 145 10.53 -3.51 -8.33
CA PRO A 145 11.33 -3.55 -7.12
C PRO A 145 10.75 -2.66 -6.02
N MET A 146 11.13 -2.96 -4.77
CA MET A 146 10.66 -2.23 -3.59
C MET A 146 10.96 -0.72 -3.65
N THR A 147 12.03 -0.30 -4.32
CA THR A 147 12.40 1.11 -4.53
C THR A 147 11.37 1.91 -5.34
N GLN A 148 10.53 1.24 -6.12
CA GLN A 148 9.47 1.84 -6.94
C GLN A 148 8.08 1.63 -6.33
N THR A 149 8.02 1.14 -5.09
CA THR A 149 6.76 0.89 -4.39
C THR A 149 6.70 1.65 -3.06
N SER A 150 5.49 1.98 -2.61
CA SER A 150 5.30 2.52 -1.27
C SER A 150 3.98 2.05 -0.67
N ALA A 151 4.00 1.63 0.60
CA ALA A 151 2.79 1.41 1.38
C ALA A 151 2.63 2.54 2.42
N PRO A 152 1.38 2.92 2.77
CA PRO A 152 1.13 3.96 3.75
C PRO A 152 1.43 3.42 5.15
N VAL A 153 1.99 4.27 6.01
CA VAL A 153 2.08 4.00 7.44
C VAL A 153 0.67 3.99 8.01
N GLN A 154 0.29 2.92 8.72
CA GLN A 154 -1.06 2.81 9.26
C GLN A 154 -1.16 3.59 10.58
N PHE A 155 -2.34 4.11 10.89
CA PHE A 155 -2.57 4.82 12.16
C PHE A 155 -2.25 3.95 13.38
N GLY A 156 -2.45 2.64 13.27
CA GLY A 156 -2.03 1.66 14.28
C GLY A 156 -0.53 1.70 14.55
N ASP A 157 0.30 1.88 13.52
CA ASP A 157 1.77 1.97 13.65
C ASP A 157 2.21 3.27 14.36
N LEU A 158 1.40 4.33 14.27
CA LEU A 158 1.63 5.56 15.04
C LEU A 158 1.24 5.35 16.52
N LEU A 159 0.18 4.59 16.78
CA LEU A 159 -0.25 4.27 18.14
C LEU A 159 0.69 3.28 18.83
N THR A 160 1.36 2.39 18.09
CA THR A 160 2.42 1.54 18.66
C THR A 160 3.66 2.34 19.07
N THR A 161 3.89 3.51 18.47
CA THR A 161 4.93 4.45 18.92
C THR A 161 4.54 5.20 20.21
N LEU A 162 3.28 5.08 20.64
CA LEU A 162 2.75 5.62 21.90
C LEU A 162 2.29 4.50 22.84
N GLN A 163 3.08 3.43 22.90
CA GLN A 163 2.85 2.32 23.83
C GLN A 163 2.96 2.79 25.29
N THR A 164 2.42 2.00 26.21
CA THR A 164 2.32 2.33 27.64
C THR A 164 3.67 2.74 28.24
N ASP A 165 4.75 2.09 27.81
CA ASP A 165 6.11 2.35 28.28
C ASP A 165 6.60 3.73 27.86
N ASP A 166 6.35 4.14 26.60
CA ASP A 166 6.70 5.48 26.11
C ASP A 166 5.92 6.59 26.80
N ARG A 167 4.65 6.33 27.14
CA ARG A 167 3.83 7.27 27.93
C ARG A 167 4.36 7.40 29.35
N HIS A 168 4.78 6.31 29.97
CA HIS A 168 5.37 6.34 31.31
C HIS A 168 6.67 7.14 31.31
N ASN A 169 7.55 6.87 30.35
CA ASN A 169 8.81 7.59 30.20
C ASN A 169 8.60 9.09 29.94
N LEU A 170 7.66 9.45 29.07
CA LEU A 170 7.32 10.86 28.84
C LEU A 170 6.75 11.52 30.09
N GLN A 171 5.87 10.82 30.82
CA GLN A 171 5.35 11.33 32.10
C GLN A 171 6.45 11.51 33.14
N GLU A 172 7.42 10.60 33.20
CA GLU A 172 8.55 10.68 34.11
C GLU A 172 9.47 11.84 33.75
N VAL A 173 9.77 12.05 32.47
CA VAL A 173 10.53 13.22 32.01
C VAL A 173 9.81 14.52 32.35
N ILE A 174 8.49 14.62 32.08
CA ILE A 174 7.71 15.83 32.37
C ILE A 174 7.63 16.09 33.89
N ARG A 175 7.37 15.05 34.70
CA ARG A 175 7.32 15.17 36.17
C ARG A 175 8.70 15.50 36.74
N GLY A 176 9.75 14.85 36.25
CA GLY A 176 11.13 15.09 36.66
C GLY A 176 11.59 16.51 36.33
N TYR A 177 11.30 16.99 35.11
CA TYR A 177 11.58 18.35 34.69
C TYR A 177 10.77 19.39 35.50
N GLY A 178 9.48 19.13 35.70
CA GLY A 178 8.64 19.98 36.57
C GLY A 178 9.13 20.01 38.01
N GLY A 179 9.57 18.87 38.53
CA GLY A 179 10.19 18.74 39.85
C GLY A 179 11.49 19.54 39.93
N ALA A 180 12.38 19.43 38.93
CA ALA A 180 13.62 20.19 38.88
C ALA A 180 13.38 21.71 38.86
N LEU A 181 12.35 22.18 38.14
CA LEU A 181 12.00 23.60 38.07
C LEU A 181 11.37 24.17 39.35
N THR A 182 10.63 23.34 40.10
CA THR A 182 9.83 23.78 41.25
C THR A 182 10.43 23.42 42.60
N ARG A 183 11.41 22.50 42.65
CA ARG A 183 12.13 22.14 43.88
C ARG A 183 12.82 23.38 44.46
N LYS A 184 12.69 23.56 45.77
CA LYS A 184 13.48 24.56 46.50
C LYS A 184 14.93 24.06 46.67
N PRO A 185 15.93 24.92 46.41
CA PRO A 185 17.33 24.56 46.62
C PRO A 185 17.57 24.25 48.11
N ASP A 186 18.49 23.32 48.37
CA ASP A 186 18.98 23.09 49.72
C ASP A 186 20.19 23.98 50.03
N ALA A 187 20.71 23.91 51.27
CA ALA A 187 21.84 24.72 51.68
C ALA A 187 23.16 24.41 50.93
N ARG A 188 23.27 23.30 50.20
CA ARG A 188 24.41 22.99 49.33
C ARG A 188 24.21 23.64 47.96
N ASP A 189 23.03 23.48 47.37
CA ASP A 189 22.65 24.08 46.09
C ASP A 189 22.73 25.62 46.14
N ASP A 190 22.26 26.23 47.23
CA ASP A 190 22.26 27.69 47.40
C ASP A 190 23.67 28.28 47.63
N ARG A 191 24.63 27.47 48.08
CA ARG A 191 25.99 27.96 48.37
C ARG A 191 26.74 28.35 47.10
N THR A 192 26.53 27.63 46.02
CA THR A 192 27.14 27.89 44.71
C THR A 192 26.27 28.77 43.80
N ALA A 193 25.03 29.03 44.20
CA ALA A 193 24.12 29.90 43.47
C ALA A 193 24.51 31.38 43.59
N ASP A 194 24.24 32.13 42.51
CA ASP A 194 24.38 33.58 42.45
C ASP A 194 23.54 34.24 43.58
N PRO A 195 24.08 35.24 44.31
CA PRO A 195 23.38 35.90 45.40
C PRO A 195 21.95 36.35 45.07
N ASP A 196 21.68 36.77 43.83
CA ASP A 196 20.38 37.29 43.41
C ASP A 196 19.30 36.21 43.29
N VAL A 197 19.71 34.93 43.22
CA VAL A 197 18.81 33.78 43.03
C VAL A 197 18.82 32.79 44.19
N ARG A 198 19.57 33.05 45.27
CA ARG A 198 19.57 32.20 46.47
C ARG A 198 18.18 32.05 47.07
N GLY A 199 17.85 30.83 47.47
CA GLY A 199 16.54 30.47 48.05
C GLY A 199 15.39 30.47 47.04
N LYS A 200 15.66 30.70 45.74
CA LYS A 200 14.66 30.67 44.67
C LYS A 200 14.68 29.33 43.96
N THR A 201 13.52 28.88 43.51
CA THR A 201 13.43 27.70 42.62
C THR A 201 14.02 28.03 41.25
N ALA A 202 14.41 27.03 40.48
CA ALA A 202 14.93 27.25 39.13
C ALA A 202 13.93 28.01 38.22
N ALA A 203 12.62 27.76 38.37
CA ALA A 203 11.59 28.54 37.67
C ALA A 203 11.59 30.03 38.06
N GLN A 204 11.76 30.34 39.34
CA GLN A 204 11.82 31.71 39.82
C GLN A 204 13.11 32.41 39.37
N SER A 205 14.23 31.71 39.37
CA SER A 205 15.51 32.19 38.87
C SER A 205 15.48 32.47 37.37
N LEU A 206 14.85 31.57 36.59
CA LEU A 206 14.65 31.77 35.15
C LEU A 206 13.75 32.98 34.85
N ASN A 207 12.67 33.14 35.61
CA ASN A 207 11.79 34.30 35.49
C ASN A 207 12.51 35.62 35.86
N LEU A 208 13.42 35.58 36.83
CA LEU A 208 14.26 36.74 37.17
C LEU A 208 15.21 37.08 36.01
N ALA A 209 15.89 36.07 35.44
CA ALA A 209 16.79 36.24 34.31
C ALA A 209 16.07 36.82 33.08
N ALA A 210 14.82 36.41 32.84
CA ALA A 210 14.01 36.92 31.72
C ALA A 210 13.82 38.45 31.75
N LYS A 211 13.82 39.08 32.94
CA LYS A 211 13.71 40.55 33.07
C LYS A 211 14.92 41.27 32.47
N TYR A 212 16.10 40.67 32.56
CA TYR A 212 17.35 41.24 32.06
C TYR A 212 17.64 40.86 30.60
N GLY A 213 16.95 39.83 30.07
CA GLY A 213 17.17 39.31 28.72
C GLY A 213 17.15 40.39 27.63
N LYS A 214 16.16 41.30 27.64
CA LYS A 214 16.05 42.35 26.61
C LYS A 214 17.28 43.28 26.57
N GLN A 215 17.77 43.70 27.74
CA GLN A 215 18.95 44.56 27.82
C GLN A 215 20.23 43.79 27.48
N ALA A 216 20.35 42.54 27.95
CA ALA A 216 21.47 41.68 27.65
C ALA A 216 21.61 41.40 26.15
N PHE A 217 20.51 41.04 25.46
CA PHE A 217 20.52 40.81 24.01
C PHE A 217 20.86 42.09 23.23
N ARG A 218 20.37 43.25 23.67
CA ARG A 218 20.72 44.52 23.05
C ARG A 218 22.20 44.86 23.22
N GLY A 219 22.74 44.67 24.43
CA GLY A 219 24.16 44.88 24.70
C GLY A 219 25.05 43.93 23.90
N ALA A 220 24.66 42.66 23.80
CA ALA A 220 25.36 41.66 22.98
C ALA A 220 25.35 42.03 21.49
N ALA A 221 24.22 42.52 20.96
CA ALA A 221 24.14 42.99 19.58
C ALA A 221 25.08 44.18 19.32
N ILE A 222 25.11 45.17 20.23
CA ILE A 222 26.01 46.33 20.13
C ILE A 222 27.49 45.89 20.14
N VAL A 223 27.86 44.97 21.03
CA VAL A 223 29.23 44.44 21.09
C VAL A 223 29.58 43.68 19.81
N ASN A 224 28.65 42.87 19.31
CA ASN A 224 28.85 42.11 18.09
C ASN A 224 29.03 43.03 16.88
N ASP A 225 28.20 44.06 16.72
CA ASP A 225 28.33 45.07 15.66
C ASP A 225 29.67 45.81 15.77
N ALA A 226 30.10 46.18 16.98
CA ALA A 226 31.41 46.80 17.22
C ALA A 226 32.58 45.88 16.84
N THR A 227 32.46 44.56 17.00
CA THR A 227 33.51 43.60 16.60
C THR A 227 33.53 43.28 15.11
N LEU A 228 32.42 43.52 14.40
CA LEU A 228 32.30 43.27 12.95
C LEU A 228 32.78 44.47 12.10
N GLY A 229 33.06 45.62 12.72
CA GLY A 229 33.71 46.77 12.06
C GLY A 229 32.86 47.44 10.98
N THR A 230 31.53 47.37 11.10
CA THR A 230 30.60 47.91 10.09
C THR A 230 30.28 49.40 10.24
N GLU A 231 30.89 50.09 11.21
CA GLU A 231 30.96 51.55 11.25
C GLU A 231 32.44 52.00 11.25
N PRO A 232 32.81 53.04 10.49
CA PRO A 232 34.20 53.50 10.30
C PRO A 232 34.84 54.11 11.55
#